data_AF-A0A4R4QAF6-F1
#
_entry.id   AF-A0A4R4QAF6-F1
#
_cell.length_a   1.000
_cell.length_b   1.000
_cell.length_c   1.000
_cell.angle_alpha   90.00
_cell.angle_beta   90.00
_cell.angle_gamma   90.00
#
_symmetry.space_group_name_H-M   'P 1'
#
loop_
_entity.id
_entity.type
_entity.pdbx_description
1 polymer ?
#
loop_
_entity_poly.entity_id
_entity_poly.type
_entity_poly.pdbx_seq_one_letter_code
_entity_poly.pdbx_strand_id
1 'polypeptide(L)'
;MLVLDARRPRPALLLGPAQPLVLHALRGLGRQDDQRSQLQLPHLFRRRGVTGIGRAKAEKIWYRTLATYLTSSSKYANARTGAVKSAKDLYGAGSAECQAVEKAFTAIAVAATTETCGTGNPDPGTPTVTNPGAQTSTAGTADTLQLAATGGTTPYSWSATGLPAGLTVNASTGLISGTPTTAATSSVTAKVTDAAGKTASVSFSWVVSGAGGGGACTGELKYSGTLTAGGSKTFAAFSDSDAGQLKVCLDGPTGSDFDVYLQQQLFGYYWVTVAQGITPNPDESFTYNNTAGTYRLVVKADSGSGAFTASVSE
;
A
#
# COMPACT_ATOMS: atom_id res chain seq x y z
N MET A 1 32.96 28.17 -8.34
CA MET A 1 33.24 29.03 -7.17
C MET A 1 33.55 30.42 -7.71
N LEU A 2 32.57 31.33 -7.68
CA LEU A 2 32.79 32.75 -7.98
C LEU A 2 31.89 33.55 -7.05
N VAL A 3 32.52 34.46 -6.31
CA VAL A 3 32.00 35.18 -5.14
C VAL A 3 31.14 36.37 -5.57
N LEU A 4 30.10 36.63 -4.78
CA LEU A 4 29.25 37.82 -4.85
C LEU A 4 30.04 39.11 -4.59
N ASP A 5 29.77 40.17 -5.36
CA ASP A 5 29.78 41.53 -4.80
C ASP A 5 28.43 42.21 -5.07
N ALA A 6 27.94 42.88 -4.03
CA ALA A 6 26.57 43.27 -3.80
C ALA A 6 26.38 44.76 -4.07
N ARG A 7 25.84 45.10 -5.24
CA ARG A 7 24.96 46.26 -5.50
C ARG A 7 24.37 46.13 -6.92
N ARG A 8 23.50 45.13 -7.03
CA ARG A 8 22.67 44.67 -8.17
C ARG A 8 22.58 45.58 -9.41
N PRO A 9 23.14 45.13 -10.56
CA PRO A 9 22.43 45.16 -11.82
C PRO A 9 21.78 43.78 -11.98
N ARG A 10 20.45 43.70 -11.79
CA ARG A 10 19.72 42.50 -12.25
C ARG A 10 19.78 42.51 -13.78
N PRO A 11 20.21 41.43 -14.46
CA PRO A 11 19.96 41.29 -15.88
C PRO A 11 18.44 41.20 -16.05
N ALA A 12 17.82 42.34 -16.37
CA ALA A 12 16.43 42.40 -16.75
C ALA A 12 16.30 41.71 -18.11
N LEU A 13 16.01 40.42 -18.09
CA LEU A 13 15.43 39.74 -19.24
C LEU A 13 14.13 40.49 -19.55
N LEU A 14 14.09 41.13 -20.72
CA LEU A 14 13.14 42.16 -21.13
C LEU A 14 11.76 41.58 -21.45
N LEU A 15 11.15 40.85 -20.51
CA LEU A 15 9.72 40.60 -20.49
C LEU A 15 9.07 41.77 -19.75
N GLY A 16 8.43 42.67 -20.51
CA GLY A 16 7.70 43.82 -20.01
C GLY A 16 6.52 43.46 -19.09
N PRO A 17 5.61 44.43 -18.81
CA PRO A 17 4.73 44.48 -17.62
C PRO A 17 3.75 43.30 -17.41
N ALA A 18 3.72 42.31 -18.30
CA ALA A 18 2.86 41.13 -18.19
C ALA A 18 3.35 40.09 -17.16
N GLN A 19 4.67 39.95 -16.94
CA GLN A 19 5.19 38.97 -15.97
C GLN A 19 4.68 39.20 -14.53
N PRO A 20 4.75 40.44 -13.99
CA PRO A 20 4.16 40.72 -12.67
C PRO A 20 2.64 40.59 -12.69
N LEU A 21 1.97 40.98 -13.78
CA LEU A 21 0.52 41.09 -13.84
C LEU A 21 -0.20 39.74 -13.87
N VAL A 22 0.30 38.76 -14.64
CA VAL A 22 -0.26 37.40 -14.69
C VAL A 22 -0.07 36.70 -13.35
N LEU A 23 1.12 36.81 -12.77
CA LEU A 23 1.39 36.24 -11.47
C LEU A 23 0.55 36.91 -10.39
N HIS A 24 0.35 38.24 -10.45
CA HIS A 24 -0.50 38.95 -9.49
C HIS A 24 -1.99 38.60 -9.63
N ALA A 25 -2.48 38.39 -10.85
CA ALA A 25 -3.84 37.97 -11.13
C ALA A 25 -4.15 36.57 -10.58
N LEU A 26 -3.21 35.62 -10.71
CA LEU A 26 -3.37 34.25 -10.20
C LEU A 26 -3.29 34.16 -8.67
N ARG A 27 -2.69 35.17 -8.01
CA ARG A 27 -2.44 35.21 -6.57
C ARG A 27 -3.60 35.68 -5.69
N GLY A 28 -4.69 36.22 -6.28
CA GLY A 28 -5.96 36.47 -5.57
C GLY A 28 -5.89 37.34 -4.30
N LEU A 29 -5.02 38.34 -4.23
CA LEU A 29 -4.97 39.23 -3.06
C LEU A 29 -6.10 40.28 -3.09
N GLY A 30 -7.20 39.98 -2.43
CA GLY A 30 -8.16 40.98 -1.94
C GLY A 30 -8.42 40.75 -0.45
N ARG A 31 -7.93 41.64 0.41
CA ARG A 31 -8.46 41.83 1.77
C ARG A 31 -8.90 43.29 1.90
N GLN A 32 -10.14 43.46 2.31
CA GLN A 32 -10.73 44.72 2.74
C GLN A 32 -9.86 45.30 3.87
N ASP A 33 -9.44 46.56 3.73
CA ASP A 33 -9.91 47.62 4.61
C ASP A 33 -9.31 48.96 4.19
N ASP A 34 -10.13 49.98 4.40
CA ASP A 34 -9.88 51.42 4.31
C ASP A 34 -10.18 52.14 2.99
N GLN A 35 -11.19 53.01 3.08
CA GLN A 35 -11.77 53.83 2.03
C GLN A 35 -11.20 55.24 2.18
N ARG A 36 -10.26 55.67 1.30
CA ARG A 36 -10.11 57.08 0.88
C ARG A 36 -9.11 57.26 -0.27
N SER A 37 -9.63 57.77 -1.38
CA SER A 37 -8.97 58.59 -2.41
C SER A 37 -7.90 58.01 -3.36
N GLN A 38 -8.35 57.80 -4.60
CA GLN A 38 -7.67 58.04 -5.89
C GLN A 38 -6.42 57.21 -6.28
N LEU A 39 -6.61 56.15 -7.08
CA LEU A 39 -6.41 56.17 -8.54
C LEU A 39 -6.84 54.81 -9.11
N GLN A 40 -7.70 54.85 -10.14
CA GLN A 40 -8.17 53.68 -10.88
C GLN A 40 -7.01 52.75 -11.26
N LEU A 41 -7.02 51.50 -10.76
CA LEU A 41 -6.51 50.30 -11.44
C LEU A 41 -6.75 48.92 -10.73
N PRO A 42 -7.50 48.75 -9.62
CA PRO A 42 -7.79 47.40 -9.12
C PRO A 42 -9.19 46.84 -9.46
N HIS A 43 -10.11 47.63 -10.03
CA HIS A 43 -11.52 47.21 -10.21
C HIS A 43 -11.81 46.34 -11.44
N LEU A 44 -10.89 46.24 -12.42
CA LEU A 44 -11.15 45.47 -13.65
C LEU A 44 -11.03 43.95 -13.46
N PHE A 45 -10.25 43.48 -12.49
CA PHE A 45 -10.09 42.03 -12.25
C PHE A 45 -11.30 41.41 -11.52
N ARG A 46 -11.97 42.16 -10.64
CA ARG A 46 -13.16 41.66 -9.93
C ARG A 46 -14.40 41.56 -10.84
N ARG A 47 -14.46 42.33 -11.94
CA ARG A 47 -15.57 42.27 -12.90
C ARG A 47 -15.43 41.17 -13.98
N ARG A 48 -14.29 40.46 -14.07
CA ARG A 48 -14.03 39.44 -15.11
C ARG A 48 -13.98 37.98 -14.62
N GLY A 49 -14.35 37.69 -13.37
CA GLY A 49 -14.61 36.31 -12.92
C GLY A 49 -13.40 35.36 -12.92
N VAL A 50 -12.18 35.88 -12.74
CA VAL A 50 -10.98 35.05 -12.59
C VAL A 50 -10.87 34.58 -11.13
N THR A 51 -11.16 33.30 -10.88
CA THR A 51 -10.93 32.68 -9.57
C THR A 51 -9.44 32.43 -9.39
N GLY A 52 -8.84 32.97 -8.32
CA GLY A 52 -7.42 32.77 -8.03
C GLY A 52 -7.13 31.32 -7.64
N ILE A 53 -6.01 30.78 -8.14
CA ILE A 53 -5.58 29.37 -7.92
C ILE A 53 -4.59 29.24 -6.76
N GLY A 54 -4.22 30.36 -6.13
CA GLY A 54 -3.25 30.42 -5.05
C GLY A 54 -1.80 30.52 -5.54
N ARG A 55 -0.95 31.12 -4.70
CA ARG A 55 0.47 31.41 -4.99
C ARG A 55 1.27 30.18 -5.40
N ALA A 56 1.21 29.12 -4.59
CA ALA A 56 2.01 27.92 -4.80
C ALA A 56 1.71 27.22 -6.14
N LYS A 57 0.42 27.15 -6.52
CA LYS A 57 0.02 26.54 -7.80
C LYS A 57 0.45 27.38 -8.98
N ALA A 58 0.24 28.71 -8.92
CA ALA A 58 0.67 29.65 -9.96
C ALA A 58 2.18 29.61 -10.20
N GLU A 59 2.97 29.53 -9.13
CA GLU A 59 4.43 29.43 -9.19
C GLU A 59 4.88 28.11 -9.85
N LYS A 60 4.26 26.98 -9.48
CA LYS A 60 4.54 25.68 -10.14
C LYS A 60 4.24 25.71 -11.64
N ILE A 61 3.10 26.28 -12.05
CA ILE A 61 2.72 26.41 -13.47
C ILE A 61 3.75 27.26 -14.22
N TRP A 62 4.08 28.43 -13.67
CA TRP A 62 4.99 29.36 -14.34
C TRP A 62 6.41 28.82 -14.42
N TYR A 63 6.88 28.13 -13.38
CA TYR A 63 8.19 27.48 -13.36
C TYR A 63 8.29 26.42 -14.47
N ARG A 64 7.30 25.52 -14.59
CA ARG A 64 7.27 24.52 -15.68
C ARG A 64 7.17 25.19 -17.05
N THR A 65 6.37 26.25 -17.17
CA THR A 65 6.23 27.00 -18.44
C THR A 65 7.59 27.49 -18.92
N LEU A 66 8.33 28.15 -18.03
CA LEU A 66 9.65 28.70 -18.34
C LEU A 66 10.67 27.59 -18.65
N ALA A 67 10.66 26.50 -17.88
CA ALA A 67 11.66 25.44 -17.99
C ALA A 67 11.41 24.47 -19.17
N THR A 68 10.16 24.30 -19.60
CA THR A 68 9.77 23.22 -20.53
C THR A 68 9.26 23.73 -21.87
N TYR A 69 8.61 24.89 -21.92
CA TYR A 69 7.86 25.32 -23.12
C TYR A 69 8.33 26.63 -23.74
N LEU A 70 9.15 27.42 -23.04
CA LEU A 70 9.66 28.68 -23.54
C LEU A 70 11.10 28.55 -24.03
N THR A 71 11.40 29.36 -25.04
CA THR A 71 12.71 29.53 -25.68
C THR A 71 13.09 31.01 -25.66
N SER A 72 14.33 31.33 -26.05
CA SER A 72 14.82 32.72 -26.14
C SER A 72 14.02 33.61 -27.09
N SER A 73 13.28 33.04 -28.05
CA SER A 73 12.46 33.77 -29.04
C SER A 73 10.97 33.81 -28.70
N SER A 74 10.56 33.31 -27.53
CA SER A 74 9.15 33.18 -27.16
C SER A 74 8.46 34.53 -26.93
N LYS A 75 7.24 34.67 -27.47
CA LYS A 75 6.36 35.85 -27.33
C LYS A 75 5.21 35.56 -26.35
N TYR A 76 4.34 36.56 -26.11
CA TYR A 76 3.18 36.40 -25.22
C TYR A 76 2.23 35.26 -25.62
N ALA A 77 2.03 35.02 -26.91
CA ALA A 77 1.25 33.88 -27.39
C ALA A 77 1.89 32.53 -26.99
N ASN A 78 3.22 32.41 -27.09
CA ASN A 78 3.96 31.22 -26.64
C ASN A 78 3.85 31.05 -25.12
N ALA A 79 3.91 32.15 -24.35
CA ALA A 79 3.71 32.13 -22.90
C ALA A 79 2.30 31.63 -22.53
N ARG A 80 1.25 32.07 -23.24
CA ARG A 80 -0.12 31.56 -23.05
C ARG A 80 -0.18 30.06 -23.33
N THR A 81 0.30 29.62 -24.50
CA THR A 81 0.30 28.19 -24.87
C THR A 81 1.08 27.34 -23.87
N GLY A 82 2.29 27.76 -23.49
CA GLY A 82 3.13 27.04 -22.52
C GLY A 82 2.52 26.99 -21.13
N ALA A 83 1.84 28.06 -20.69
CA ALA A 83 1.14 28.09 -19.41
C ALA A 83 -0.10 27.19 -19.41
N VAL A 84 -0.88 27.18 -20.49
CA VAL A 84 -2.01 26.24 -20.64
C VAL A 84 -1.48 24.81 -20.64
N LYS A 85 -0.45 24.47 -21.44
CA LYS A 85 0.18 23.13 -21.41
C LYS A 85 0.71 22.75 -20.03
N SER A 86 1.40 23.66 -19.34
CA SER A 86 1.90 23.41 -17.98
C SER A 86 0.77 23.17 -16.99
N ALA A 87 -0.33 23.91 -17.10
CA ALA A 87 -1.50 23.68 -16.26
C ALA A 87 -2.17 22.34 -16.58
N LYS A 88 -2.23 21.92 -17.84
CA LYS A 88 -2.72 20.60 -18.27
C LYS A 88 -1.84 19.46 -17.77
N ASP A 89 -0.53 19.63 -17.79
CA ASP A 89 0.40 18.61 -17.32
C ASP A 89 0.35 18.44 -15.80
N LEU A 90 0.30 19.56 -15.07
CA LEU A 90 0.34 19.55 -13.62
C LEU A 90 -1.02 19.25 -13.00
N TYR A 91 -2.09 19.70 -13.66
CA TYR A 91 -3.44 19.72 -13.14
C TYR A 91 -4.48 19.31 -14.19
N GLY A 92 -4.16 18.61 -15.28
CA GLY A 92 -5.18 18.10 -16.22
C GLY A 92 -5.92 19.16 -17.04
N ALA A 93 -6.58 18.71 -18.12
CA ALA A 93 -7.22 19.60 -19.10
C ALA A 93 -8.49 20.29 -18.59
N GLY A 94 -9.26 19.64 -17.73
CA GLY A 94 -10.53 20.16 -17.20
C GLY A 94 -10.40 21.04 -15.95
N SER A 95 -9.19 21.21 -15.41
CA SER A 95 -9.00 21.84 -14.09
C SER A 95 -9.42 23.29 -14.00
N ALA A 96 -9.82 23.68 -12.78
CA ALA A 96 -9.97 25.08 -12.42
C ALA A 96 -8.65 25.85 -12.62
N GLU A 97 -7.50 25.20 -12.42
CA GLU A 97 -6.17 25.76 -12.67
C GLU A 97 -5.94 26.09 -14.14
N CYS A 98 -6.20 25.14 -15.04
CA CYS A 98 -6.12 25.36 -16.48
C CYS A 98 -7.08 26.48 -16.91
N GLN A 99 -8.34 26.39 -16.50
CA GLN A 99 -9.36 27.39 -16.83
C GLN A 99 -9.04 28.78 -16.27
N ALA A 100 -8.47 28.86 -15.07
CA ALA A 100 -8.04 30.13 -14.48
C ALA A 100 -6.85 30.73 -15.22
N VAL A 101 -5.91 29.91 -15.71
CA VAL A 101 -4.81 30.37 -16.57
C VAL A 101 -5.37 30.95 -17.87
N GLU A 102 -6.29 30.27 -18.55
CA GLU A 102 -6.93 30.80 -19.76
C GLU A 102 -7.69 32.11 -19.50
N LYS A 103 -8.47 32.17 -18.42
CA LYS A 103 -9.20 33.37 -18.00
C LYS A 103 -8.23 34.50 -17.67
N ALA A 104 -7.11 34.23 -17.03
CA ALA A 104 -6.09 35.23 -16.70
C ALA A 104 -5.43 35.80 -17.95
N PHE A 105 -5.00 34.97 -18.91
CA PHE A 105 -4.44 35.44 -20.19
C PHE A 105 -5.47 36.20 -21.03
N THR A 106 -6.73 35.76 -21.01
CA THR A 106 -7.83 36.46 -21.68
C THR A 106 -8.11 37.81 -21.01
N ALA A 107 -8.04 37.89 -19.67
CA ALA A 107 -8.24 39.13 -18.92
C ALA A 107 -7.19 40.20 -19.23
N ILE A 108 -5.96 39.78 -19.58
CA ILE A 108 -4.88 40.68 -20.02
C ILE A 108 -4.79 40.82 -21.55
N ALA A 109 -5.83 40.39 -22.28
CA ALA A 109 -5.96 40.52 -23.73
C ALA A 109 -4.83 39.86 -24.56
N VAL A 110 -4.18 38.82 -24.04
CA VAL A 110 -3.30 37.97 -24.86
C VAL A 110 -4.18 37.06 -25.69
N ALA A 111 -4.08 37.12 -27.02
CA ALA A 111 -4.93 36.37 -27.94
C ALA A 111 -4.94 34.85 -27.64
N ALA A 112 -6.10 34.22 -27.82
CA ALA A 112 -6.21 32.77 -27.71
C ALA A 112 -5.36 32.08 -28.78
N THR A 113 -4.70 31.00 -28.38
CA THR A 113 -3.96 30.12 -29.27
C THR A 113 -4.79 28.86 -29.49
N THR A 114 -4.31 27.94 -30.33
CA THR A 114 -4.96 26.65 -30.59
C THR A 114 -4.98 25.73 -29.37
N GLU A 115 -4.15 26.00 -28.36
CA GLU A 115 -4.11 25.22 -27.12
C GLU A 115 -5.15 25.75 -26.14
N THR A 116 -6.17 24.95 -25.86
CA THR A 116 -7.21 25.29 -24.89
C THR A 116 -7.34 24.26 -23.76
N CYS A 117 -7.96 24.69 -22.66
CA CYS A 117 -8.43 23.81 -21.60
C CYS A 117 -9.72 23.11 -22.02
N GLY A 118 -9.95 21.91 -21.49
CA GLY A 118 -11.18 21.15 -21.69
C GLY A 118 -12.32 21.68 -20.82
N THR A 119 -13.55 21.50 -21.28
CA THR A 119 -14.76 21.84 -20.53
C THR A 119 -15.31 20.58 -19.86
N GLY A 120 -14.91 20.30 -18.62
CA GLY A 120 -15.44 19.15 -17.88
C GLY A 120 -14.47 18.60 -16.84
N ASN A 121 -14.90 18.71 -15.58
CA ASN A 121 -14.31 18.18 -14.33
C ASN A 121 -12.99 18.83 -13.84
N PRO A 122 -12.94 19.39 -12.61
CA PRO A 122 -11.67 19.72 -12.00
C PRO A 122 -10.81 18.47 -11.98
N ASP A 123 -9.54 18.57 -12.41
CA ASP A 123 -8.63 17.44 -12.33
C ASP A 123 -8.62 16.93 -10.89
N PRO A 124 -8.99 15.66 -10.67
CA PRO A 124 -9.04 15.05 -9.35
C PRO A 124 -7.65 14.98 -8.67
N GLY A 125 -6.60 15.48 -9.33
CA GLY A 125 -5.26 15.67 -8.78
C GLY A 125 -4.35 14.51 -9.15
N THR A 126 -3.34 14.26 -8.32
CA THR A 126 -2.60 13.00 -8.33
C THR A 126 -3.41 11.96 -7.57
N PRO A 127 -3.42 10.68 -8.02
CA PRO A 127 -4.01 9.63 -7.21
C PRO A 127 -3.25 9.53 -5.88
N THR A 128 -3.94 9.07 -4.84
CA THR A 128 -3.36 8.77 -3.53
C THR A 128 -3.81 7.38 -3.12
N VAL A 129 -2.87 6.53 -2.68
CA VAL A 129 -3.18 5.19 -2.16
C VAL A 129 -3.44 5.29 -0.67
N THR A 130 -4.58 4.79 -0.21
CA THR A 130 -4.87 4.65 1.22
C THR A 130 -3.96 3.56 1.79
N ASN A 131 -3.20 3.87 2.84
CA ASN A 131 -2.36 2.88 3.51
C ASN A 131 -3.25 1.84 4.20
N PRO A 132 -3.16 0.54 3.86
CA PRO A 132 -3.96 -0.50 4.50
C PRO A 132 -3.51 -0.80 5.95
N GLY A 133 -2.36 -0.27 6.38
CA GLY A 133 -1.73 -0.63 7.65
C GLY A 133 -0.97 -1.95 7.56
N ALA A 134 -0.34 -2.34 8.67
CA ALA A 134 0.35 -3.62 8.77
C ALA A 134 -0.66 -4.78 8.60
N GLN A 135 -0.27 -5.79 7.83
CA GLN A 135 -1.08 -6.97 7.56
C GLN A 135 -0.46 -8.22 8.19
N THR A 136 -1.31 -9.16 8.55
CA THR A 136 -0.89 -10.46 9.09
C THR A 136 -1.71 -11.58 8.44
N SER A 137 -1.04 -12.65 8.03
CA SER A 137 -1.69 -13.86 7.51
C SER A 137 -1.06 -15.12 8.10
N THR A 138 -1.74 -16.24 7.91
CA THR A 138 -1.25 -17.57 8.28
C THR A 138 -0.91 -18.33 7.00
N ALA A 139 0.27 -18.92 6.91
CA ALA A 139 0.64 -19.76 5.77
C ALA A 139 -0.38 -20.90 5.58
N GLY A 140 -0.70 -21.25 4.34
CA GLY A 140 -1.72 -22.26 4.00
C GLY A 140 -3.17 -21.78 4.06
N THR A 141 -3.46 -20.62 4.65
CA THR A 141 -4.82 -20.05 4.72
C THR A 141 -5.02 -18.98 3.65
N ALA A 142 -6.13 -19.06 2.89
CA ALA A 142 -6.43 -18.04 1.90
C ALA A 142 -6.66 -16.67 2.57
N ASP A 143 -6.11 -15.61 1.98
CA ASP A 143 -6.24 -14.25 2.48
C ASP A 143 -6.54 -13.28 1.34
N THR A 144 -7.17 -12.16 1.68
CA THR A 144 -7.59 -11.11 0.75
C THR A 144 -7.41 -9.72 1.35
N LEU A 145 -6.86 -8.79 0.57
CA LEU A 145 -6.74 -7.38 0.92
C LEU A 145 -7.15 -6.50 -0.25
N GLN A 146 -8.12 -5.62 -0.03
CA GLN A 146 -8.55 -4.65 -1.02
C GLN A 146 -7.75 -3.35 -0.89
N LEU A 147 -6.98 -2.99 -1.92
CA LEU A 147 -6.35 -1.68 -2.00
C LEU A 147 -7.38 -0.61 -2.40
N ALA A 148 -7.20 0.59 -1.88
CA ALA A 148 -8.06 1.73 -2.19
C ALA A 148 -7.23 2.95 -2.62
N ALA A 149 -7.71 3.66 -3.63
CA ALA A 149 -7.14 4.94 -4.05
C ALA A 149 -8.23 5.99 -4.28
N THR A 150 -7.86 7.24 -4.06
CA THR A 150 -8.69 8.43 -4.31
C THR A 150 -7.91 9.44 -5.14
N GLY A 151 -8.61 10.40 -5.75
CA GLY A 151 -7.99 11.37 -6.67
C GLY A 151 -7.53 10.75 -7.99
N GLY A 152 -6.93 11.52 -8.88
CA GLY A 152 -6.50 11.02 -10.19
C GLY A 152 -7.64 10.57 -11.11
N THR A 153 -7.31 10.23 -12.35
CA THR A 153 -8.28 9.93 -13.41
C THR A 153 -8.56 8.44 -13.50
N THR A 154 -9.79 8.01 -13.27
CA THR A 154 -10.19 6.60 -13.45
C THR A 154 -10.24 6.20 -14.93
N PRO A 155 -10.05 4.92 -15.29
CA PRO A 155 -9.81 3.76 -14.40
C PRO A 155 -8.39 3.72 -13.82
N TYR A 156 -8.22 2.99 -12.72
CA TYR A 156 -6.91 2.74 -12.11
C TYR A 156 -6.31 1.42 -12.57
N SER A 157 -4.99 1.38 -12.64
CA SER A 157 -4.18 0.18 -12.82
C SER A 157 -3.26 -0.01 -11.61
N TRP A 158 -3.30 -1.20 -11.04
CA TRP A 158 -2.63 -1.57 -9.81
C TRP A 158 -1.44 -2.50 -10.03
N SER A 159 -0.41 -2.32 -9.22
CA SER A 159 0.72 -3.24 -9.13
C SER A 159 1.19 -3.32 -7.69
N ALA A 160 1.74 -4.47 -7.29
CA ALA A 160 2.28 -4.70 -5.97
C ALA A 160 3.58 -5.49 -6.09
N THR A 161 4.61 -5.08 -5.35
CA THR A 161 5.89 -5.77 -5.26
C THR A 161 6.18 -6.14 -3.80
N GLY A 162 7.01 -7.17 -3.60
CA GLY A 162 7.33 -7.67 -2.26
C GLY A 162 6.16 -8.38 -1.58
N LEU A 163 5.17 -8.87 -2.34
CA LEU A 163 4.10 -9.70 -1.80
C LEU A 163 4.67 -11.03 -1.26
N PRO A 164 4.14 -11.54 -0.13
CA PRO A 164 4.43 -12.90 0.30
C PRO A 164 4.17 -13.93 -0.80
N ALA A 165 4.97 -14.99 -0.83
CA ALA A 165 4.81 -16.08 -1.79
C ALA A 165 3.40 -16.68 -1.71
N GLY A 166 2.72 -16.80 -2.86
CA GLY A 166 1.33 -17.30 -2.95
C GLY A 166 0.25 -16.21 -2.98
N LEU A 167 0.60 -14.94 -2.76
CA LEU A 167 -0.30 -13.80 -2.96
C LEU A 167 -0.05 -13.11 -4.30
N THR A 168 -1.12 -12.62 -4.93
CA THR A 168 -1.07 -11.87 -6.19
C THR A 168 -2.02 -10.68 -6.14
N VAL A 169 -1.77 -9.65 -6.94
CA VAL A 169 -2.67 -8.48 -7.07
C VAL A 169 -3.39 -8.50 -8.41
N ASN A 170 -4.69 -8.23 -8.40
CA ASN A 170 -5.46 -7.97 -9.61
C ASN A 170 -5.21 -6.53 -10.08
N ALA A 171 -4.65 -6.37 -11.28
CA ALA A 171 -4.28 -5.06 -11.80
C ALA A 171 -5.45 -4.11 -12.05
N SER A 172 -6.68 -4.60 -12.25
CA SER A 172 -7.84 -3.74 -12.52
C SER A 172 -8.62 -3.36 -11.26
N THR A 173 -8.63 -4.24 -10.24
CA THR A 173 -9.41 -4.01 -9.02
C THR A 173 -8.56 -3.61 -7.82
N GLY A 174 -7.25 -3.89 -7.82
CA GLY A 174 -6.39 -3.70 -6.65
C GLY A 174 -6.62 -4.71 -5.54
N LEU A 175 -7.38 -5.78 -5.79
CA LEU A 175 -7.56 -6.88 -4.84
C LEU A 175 -6.28 -7.72 -4.82
N ILE A 176 -5.62 -7.76 -3.67
CA ILE A 176 -4.58 -8.75 -3.36
C ILE A 176 -5.29 -9.99 -2.83
N SER A 177 -5.00 -11.16 -3.39
CA SER A 177 -5.60 -12.42 -2.97
C SER A 177 -4.67 -13.60 -3.24
N GLY A 178 -4.86 -14.68 -2.47
CA GLY A 178 -4.18 -15.94 -2.68
C GLY A 178 -4.01 -16.69 -1.37
N THR A 179 -3.11 -17.66 -1.36
CA THR A 179 -2.81 -18.46 -0.18
C THR A 179 -1.31 -18.36 0.09
N PRO A 180 -0.88 -17.60 1.12
CA PRO A 180 0.53 -17.47 1.44
C PRO A 180 1.14 -18.83 1.75
N THR A 181 2.32 -19.14 1.22
CA THR A 181 2.93 -20.48 1.36
C THR A 181 4.06 -20.54 2.36
N THR A 182 4.68 -19.41 2.69
CA THR A 182 5.93 -19.38 3.45
C THR A 182 5.86 -18.31 4.53
N ALA A 183 6.17 -18.72 5.77
CA ALA A 183 6.26 -17.81 6.91
C ALA A 183 7.41 -16.81 6.70
N ALA A 184 7.08 -15.53 6.65
CA ALA A 184 8.06 -14.46 6.47
C ALA A 184 7.44 -13.09 6.73
N THR A 185 8.28 -12.14 7.13
CA THR A 185 7.93 -10.71 7.10
C THR A 185 8.34 -10.13 5.76
N SER A 186 7.36 -9.61 5.02
CA SER A 186 7.55 -8.98 3.71
C SER A 186 7.28 -7.49 3.77
N SER A 187 8.05 -6.70 3.01
CA SER A 187 7.80 -5.26 2.81
C SER A 187 7.09 -5.06 1.47
N VAL A 188 5.78 -4.89 1.51
CA VAL A 188 4.93 -4.78 0.32
C VAL A 188 4.88 -3.34 -0.13
N THR A 189 5.06 -3.09 -1.43
CA THR A 189 4.84 -1.77 -2.03
C THR A 189 3.69 -1.85 -3.03
N ALA A 190 2.58 -1.21 -2.71
CA ALA A 190 1.44 -1.06 -3.60
C ALA A 190 1.57 0.25 -4.39
N LYS A 191 1.35 0.17 -5.70
CA LYS A 191 1.38 1.31 -6.63
C LYS A 191 0.09 1.36 -7.43
N VAL A 192 -0.53 2.54 -7.48
CA VAL A 192 -1.63 2.87 -8.38
C VAL A 192 -1.12 3.75 -9.51
N THR A 193 -1.62 3.49 -10.72
CA THR A 193 -1.45 4.34 -11.91
C THR A 193 -2.83 4.73 -12.40
N ASP A 194 -3.07 6.02 -12.61
CA ASP A 194 -4.34 6.51 -13.15
C ASP A 194 -4.31 6.53 -14.71
N ALA A 195 -5.47 6.76 -15.33
CA ALA A 195 -5.60 6.79 -16.79
C ALA A 195 -4.85 7.95 -17.46
N ALA A 196 -4.46 8.97 -16.69
CA ALA A 196 -3.62 10.08 -17.14
C ALA A 196 -2.11 9.80 -16.96
N GLY A 197 -1.74 8.60 -16.49
CA GLY A 197 -0.36 8.19 -16.27
C GLY A 197 0.27 8.70 -14.97
N LYS A 198 -0.50 9.34 -14.09
CA LYS A 198 -0.03 9.76 -12.76
C LYS A 198 0.01 8.55 -11.83
N THR A 199 0.98 8.53 -10.92
CA THR A 199 1.19 7.39 -10.02
C THR A 199 1.30 7.80 -8.57
N ALA A 200 0.87 6.93 -7.67
CA ALA A 200 1.17 7.00 -6.25
C ALA A 200 1.47 5.62 -5.68
N SER A 201 2.27 5.59 -4.61
CA SER A 201 2.67 4.34 -3.96
C SER A 201 2.59 4.47 -2.44
N VAL A 202 2.39 3.33 -1.78
CA VAL A 202 2.50 3.17 -0.33
C VAL A 202 3.21 1.86 -0.02
N SER A 203 4.02 1.85 1.04
CA SER A 203 4.65 0.63 1.54
C SER A 203 4.11 0.29 2.93
N PHE A 204 3.93 -1.00 3.19
CA PHE A 204 3.45 -1.53 4.46
C PHE A 204 4.05 -2.92 4.72
N SER A 205 4.10 -3.32 5.99
CA SER A 205 4.58 -4.65 6.37
C SER A 205 3.47 -5.69 6.23
N TRP A 206 3.81 -6.86 5.71
CA TRP A 206 2.96 -8.04 5.70
C TRP A 206 3.69 -9.20 6.37
N VAL A 207 3.20 -9.61 7.55
CA VAL A 207 3.76 -10.74 8.29
C VAL A 207 2.94 -11.98 7.96
N VAL A 208 3.57 -12.96 7.31
CA VAL A 208 3.01 -14.29 7.21
C VAL A 208 3.58 -15.09 8.36
N SER A 209 2.74 -15.37 9.34
CA SER A 209 3.03 -16.37 10.35
C SER A 209 3.07 -17.75 9.69
N GLY A 210 3.82 -18.69 10.28
CA GLY A 210 3.68 -20.09 9.91
C GLY A 210 2.21 -20.50 9.98
N ALA A 211 1.87 -21.63 9.37
CA ALA A 211 0.56 -22.26 9.48
C ALA A 211 0.32 -22.72 10.93
N GLY A 212 0.36 -21.79 11.88
CA GLY A 212 0.01 -22.01 13.27
C GLY A 212 -1.49 -22.16 13.27
N GLY A 213 -1.95 -23.40 13.37
CA GLY A 213 -3.31 -23.71 13.76
C GLY A 213 -3.51 -23.19 15.18
N GLY A 214 -3.77 -21.89 15.32
CA GLY A 214 -4.10 -21.21 16.57
C GLY A 214 -5.44 -21.66 17.13
N GLY A 215 -5.51 -22.92 17.53
CA GLY A 215 -6.35 -23.41 18.59
C GLY A 215 -5.43 -24.29 19.41
N ALA A 216 -4.85 -23.72 20.48
CA ALA A 216 -4.07 -24.47 21.46
C ALA A 216 -4.76 -25.81 21.67
N CYS A 217 -4.08 -26.90 21.34
CA CYS A 217 -4.58 -28.26 21.42
C CYS A 217 -5.57 -28.43 22.59
N THR A 218 -6.88 -28.38 22.27
CA THR A 218 -7.94 -28.19 23.28
C THR A 218 -8.37 -29.49 23.93
N GLY A 219 -7.70 -30.60 23.59
CA GLY A 219 -8.05 -31.91 24.08
C GLY A 219 -7.95 -32.05 25.59
N GLU A 220 -8.60 -33.10 26.08
CA GLU A 220 -8.74 -33.39 27.51
C GLU A 220 -7.38 -33.69 28.14
N LEU A 221 -6.57 -34.49 27.46
CA LEU A 221 -5.20 -34.79 27.86
C LEU A 221 -4.23 -33.84 27.17
N LYS A 222 -3.56 -32.99 27.95
CA LYS A 222 -2.64 -31.96 27.43
C LYS A 222 -1.20 -32.29 27.77
N TYR A 223 -0.34 -32.10 26.77
CA TYR A 223 1.09 -32.37 26.82
C TYR A 223 1.85 -31.15 26.34
N SER A 224 3.03 -30.93 26.90
CA SER A 224 3.93 -29.87 26.43
C SER A 224 5.39 -30.25 26.65
N GLY A 225 6.27 -29.60 25.92
CA GLY A 225 7.70 -29.81 26.07
C GLY A 225 8.52 -28.87 25.21
N THR A 226 9.83 -29.06 25.25
CA THR A 226 10.80 -28.44 24.37
C THR A 226 11.66 -29.52 23.75
N LEU A 227 11.92 -29.40 22.45
CA LEU A 227 12.81 -30.28 21.71
C LEU A 227 13.84 -29.47 20.93
N THR A 228 15.03 -30.07 20.79
CA THR A 228 16.04 -29.64 19.83
C THR A 228 15.91 -30.45 18.55
N ALA A 229 16.46 -29.97 17.43
CA ALA A 229 16.43 -30.65 16.15
C ALA A 229 17.02 -32.08 16.27
N GLY A 230 16.33 -33.06 15.67
CA GLY A 230 16.59 -34.49 15.81
C GLY A 230 16.16 -35.12 17.14
N GLY A 231 15.55 -34.34 18.05
CA GLY A 231 15.12 -34.79 19.37
C GLY A 231 13.76 -35.50 19.36
N SER A 232 13.48 -36.26 20.42
CA SER A 232 12.16 -36.88 20.64
C SER A 232 11.79 -36.88 22.12
N LYS A 233 10.48 -36.75 22.41
CA LYS A 233 9.91 -36.83 23.75
C LYS A 233 8.75 -37.82 23.77
N THR A 234 8.83 -38.79 24.68
CA THR A 234 7.77 -39.76 24.97
C THR A 234 7.00 -39.32 26.21
N PHE A 235 5.68 -39.32 26.15
CA PHE A 235 4.82 -38.95 27.27
C PHE A 235 4.35 -40.16 28.07
N ALA A 236 3.86 -39.90 29.28
CA ALA A 236 3.22 -40.92 30.11
C ALA A 236 2.03 -41.53 29.38
N ALA A 237 1.83 -42.83 29.59
CA ALA A 237 0.71 -43.55 29.01
C ALA A 237 -0.61 -43.13 29.66
N PHE A 238 -1.69 -43.21 28.89
CA PHE A 238 -3.07 -43.08 29.34
C PHE A 238 -3.86 -44.33 28.94
N SER A 239 -4.95 -44.60 29.64
CA SER A 239 -5.84 -45.72 29.33
C SER A 239 -7.15 -45.17 28.82
N ASP A 240 -7.65 -45.77 27.76
CA ASP A 240 -8.97 -45.51 27.19
C ASP A 240 -9.80 -46.78 27.39
N SER A 241 -10.93 -46.66 28.09
CA SER A 241 -11.82 -47.77 28.42
C SER A 241 -12.81 -48.11 27.31
N ASP A 242 -12.97 -47.22 26.33
CA ASP A 242 -14.03 -47.23 25.36
C ASP A 242 -13.50 -47.53 23.96
N ALA A 243 -14.38 -48.02 23.08
CA ALA A 243 -14.11 -48.09 21.66
C ALA A 243 -14.68 -46.82 21.03
N GLY A 244 -13.86 -46.05 20.32
CA GLY A 244 -14.25 -44.71 19.90
C GLY A 244 -13.28 -44.10 18.92
N GLN A 245 -13.10 -42.79 19.05
CA GLN A 245 -12.25 -42.02 18.17
C GLN A 245 -11.34 -41.08 18.98
N LEU A 246 -10.04 -41.33 18.91
CA LEU A 246 -9.04 -40.42 19.47
C LEU A 246 -8.69 -39.35 18.44
N LYS A 247 -8.85 -38.08 18.82
CA LYS A 247 -8.34 -36.92 18.09
C LYS A 247 -7.03 -36.48 18.72
N VAL A 248 -5.99 -36.45 17.91
CA VAL A 248 -4.65 -36.02 18.32
C VAL A 248 -4.31 -34.74 17.59
N CYS A 249 -3.69 -33.80 18.30
CA CYS A 249 -3.06 -32.64 17.71
C CYS A 249 -1.71 -32.35 18.35
N LEU A 250 -0.86 -31.68 17.58
CA LEU A 250 0.45 -31.16 17.93
C LEU A 250 0.55 -29.76 17.33
N ASP A 251 1.06 -28.84 18.14
CA ASP A 251 1.33 -27.44 17.80
C ASP A 251 2.79 -27.16 18.13
N GLY A 252 3.59 -26.89 17.10
CA GLY A 252 5.03 -26.78 17.15
C GLY A 252 5.57 -25.40 16.75
N PRO A 253 6.87 -25.14 16.92
CA PRO A 253 7.47 -23.86 16.56
C PRO A 253 7.34 -23.56 15.05
N THR A 254 6.96 -22.33 14.70
CA THR A 254 6.88 -21.95 13.27
C THR A 254 8.21 -22.15 12.53
N GLY A 255 8.16 -22.77 11.35
CA GLY A 255 9.34 -23.04 10.53
C GLY A 255 10.18 -24.23 11.01
N SER A 256 9.60 -25.10 11.84
CA SER A 256 10.16 -26.40 12.23
C SER A 256 9.34 -27.55 11.65
N ASP A 257 9.85 -28.77 11.79
CA ASP A 257 9.24 -30.01 11.33
C ASP A 257 9.09 -30.91 12.55
N PHE A 258 7.86 -31.01 13.06
CA PHE A 258 7.55 -31.64 14.34
C PHE A 258 6.46 -32.69 14.12
N ASP A 259 6.79 -33.94 14.41
CA ASP A 259 5.90 -35.09 14.20
C ASP A 259 5.23 -35.52 15.52
N VAL A 260 4.03 -36.11 15.41
CA VAL A 260 3.38 -36.81 16.53
C VAL A 260 2.96 -38.23 16.15
N TYR A 261 3.27 -39.16 17.05
CA TYR A 261 2.96 -40.58 16.91
C TYR A 261 2.10 -41.03 18.09
N LEU A 262 0.95 -41.63 17.80
CA LEU A 262 0.14 -42.36 18.77
C LEU A 262 0.59 -43.82 18.79
N GLN A 263 0.97 -44.30 19.97
CA GLN A 263 1.38 -45.68 20.18
C GLN A 263 0.41 -46.41 21.11
N GLN A 264 0.09 -47.66 20.79
CA GLN A 264 -0.70 -48.55 21.63
C GLN A 264 0.19 -49.60 22.27
N GLN A 265 -0.12 -49.95 23.53
CA GLN A 265 0.54 -51.02 24.24
C GLN A 265 -0.07 -52.37 23.87
N LEU A 266 0.76 -53.31 23.40
CA LEU A 266 0.37 -54.67 23.07
C LEU A 266 1.08 -55.66 24.01
N PHE A 267 0.37 -56.74 24.37
CA PHE A 267 0.86 -57.82 25.23
C PHE A 267 1.44 -57.34 26.58
N GLY A 268 1.07 -56.14 27.05
CA GLY A 268 1.47 -55.59 28.35
C GLY A 268 2.88 -54.95 28.40
N TYR A 269 3.66 -54.98 27.32
CA TYR A 269 5.02 -54.39 27.34
C TYR A 269 5.54 -53.86 25.99
N TYR A 270 4.96 -54.26 24.86
CA TYR A 270 5.36 -53.73 23.55
C TYR A 270 4.59 -52.47 23.20
N TRP A 271 5.26 -51.52 22.55
CA TRP A 271 4.63 -50.30 22.03
C TRP A 271 4.70 -50.29 20.51
N VAL A 272 3.56 -50.08 19.85
CA VAL A 272 3.45 -50.05 18.39
C VAL A 272 2.77 -48.75 17.98
N THR A 273 3.32 -48.06 16.98
CA THR A 273 2.66 -46.89 16.39
C THR A 273 1.40 -47.34 15.65
N VAL A 274 0.26 -46.78 16.04
CA VAL A 274 -1.06 -47.09 15.47
C VAL A 274 -1.61 -45.95 14.61
N ALA A 275 -1.14 -44.72 14.84
CA ALA A 275 -1.43 -43.55 14.01
C ALA A 275 -0.32 -42.50 14.17
N GLN A 276 -0.18 -41.63 13.18
CA GLN A 276 0.85 -40.59 13.17
C GLN A 276 0.45 -39.40 12.28
N GLY A 277 0.94 -38.21 12.64
CA GLY A 277 0.99 -37.02 11.81
C GLY A 277 2.47 -36.68 11.59
N ILE A 278 2.85 -36.58 10.32
CA ILE A 278 4.26 -36.53 9.86
C ILE A 278 4.43 -35.64 8.62
N THR A 279 3.60 -34.60 8.50
CA THR A 279 3.78 -33.63 7.41
C THR A 279 5.01 -32.78 7.69
N PRO A 280 5.62 -32.13 6.68
CA PRO A 280 6.77 -31.25 6.90
C PRO A 280 6.47 -29.94 7.66
N ASN A 281 5.33 -29.87 8.34
CA ASN A 281 4.86 -28.70 9.07
C ASN A 281 5.11 -28.90 10.57
N PRO A 282 5.19 -27.82 11.35
CA PRO A 282 5.36 -27.95 12.80
C PRO A 282 4.11 -28.44 13.53
N ASP A 283 2.96 -28.41 12.85
CA ASP A 283 1.66 -28.70 13.41
C ASP A 283 1.08 -29.95 12.76
N GLU A 284 0.64 -30.89 13.59
CA GLU A 284 0.13 -32.17 13.14
C GLU A 284 -1.24 -32.43 13.77
N SER A 285 -2.14 -33.05 13.01
CA SER A 285 -3.39 -33.53 13.57
C SER A 285 -3.89 -34.75 12.83
N PHE A 286 -4.48 -35.67 13.56
CA PHE A 286 -5.13 -36.84 12.99
C PHE A 286 -6.20 -37.38 13.91
N THR A 287 -6.93 -38.35 13.38
CA THR A 287 -8.02 -39.02 14.06
C THR A 287 -7.82 -40.52 13.92
N TYR A 288 -7.95 -41.26 15.02
CA TYR A 288 -7.72 -42.69 15.09
C TYR A 288 -8.93 -43.40 15.71
N ASN A 289 -9.49 -44.38 15.01
CA ASN A 289 -10.55 -45.21 15.57
C ASN A 289 -9.91 -46.22 16.53
N ASN A 290 -10.10 -46.01 17.83
CA ASN A 290 -9.44 -46.78 18.87
C ASN A 290 -10.32 -47.90 19.43
N THR A 291 -9.65 -48.82 20.12
CA THR A 291 -10.26 -49.83 20.96
C THR A 291 -9.88 -49.57 22.40
N ALA A 292 -10.57 -50.17 23.36
CA ALA A 292 -10.14 -50.13 24.75
C ALA A 292 -8.67 -50.61 24.88
N GLY A 293 -7.85 -49.85 25.59
CA GLY A 293 -6.43 -50.15 25.73
C GLY A 293 -5.60 -49.01 26.30
N THR A 294 -4.28 -49.23 26.36
CA THR A 294 -3.32 -48.25 26.85
C THR A 294 -2.58 -47.61 25.68
N TYR A 295 -2.54 -46.28 25.67
CA TYR A 295 -1.95 -45.46 24.63
C TYR A 295 -0.91 -44.49 25.17
N ARG A 296 -0.02 -44.00 24.32
CA ARG A 296 0.89 -42.88 24.63
C ARG A 296 1.20 -42.07 23.38
N LEU A 297 1.61 -40.82 23.59
CA LEU A 297 2.15 -39.97 22.54
C LEU A 297 3.68 -39.96 22.54
N VAL A 298 4.25 -39.91 21.34
CA VAL A 298 5.66 -39.60 21.09
C VAL A 298 5.70 -38.43 20.14
N VAL A 299 6.43 -37.37 20.50
CA VAL A 299 6.69 -36.22 19.63
C VAL A 299 8.14 -36.25 19.18
N LYS A 300 8.40 -35.91 17.93
CA LYS A 300 9.75 -35.77 17.37
C LYS A 300 9.91 -34.40 16.72
N ALA A 301 11.13 -33.89 16.73
CA ALA A 301 11.51 -32.69 15.99
C ALA A 301 12.47 -33.11 14.88
N ASP A 302 11.95 -33.42 13.70
CA ASP A 302 12.76 -33.86 12.56
C ASP A 302 13.63 -32.71 12.03
N SER A 303 13.15 -31.47 12.13
CA SER A 303 13.97 -30.26 11.96
C SER A 303 13.46 -29.08 12.81
N GLY A 304 14.34 -28.11 13.07
CA GLY A 304 14.01 -26.97 13.93
C GLY A 304 14.01 -27.31 15.43
N SER A 305 13.82 -26.31 16.29
CA SER A 305 13.89 -26.46 17.75
C SER A 305 12.94 -25.49 18.42
N GLY A 306 12.41 -25.87 19.57
CA GLY A 306 11.55 -24.98 20.35
C GLY A 306 10.55 -25.71 21.23
N ALA A 307 9.63 -24.93 21.79
CA ALA A 307 8.54 -25.42 22.60
C ALA A 307 7.38 -25.90 21.73
N PHE A 308 6.69 -26.94 22.19
CA PHE A 308 5.51 -27.50 21.54
C PHE A 308 4.43 -27.81 22.56
N THR A 309 3.19 -27.92 22.09
CA THR A 309 2.06 -28.47 22.84
C THR A 309 1.37 -29.57 22.04
N ALA A 310 0.79 -30.55 22.71
CA ALA A 310 0.02 -31.61 22.07
C ALA A 310 -1.19 -31.95 22.93
N SER A 311 -2.24 -32.51 22.33
CA SER A 311 -3.34 -33.07 23.10
C SER A 311 -3.95 -34.30 22.49
N VAL A 312 -4.65 -35.06 23.33
CA VAL A 312 -5.56 -36.13 22.94
C VAL A 312 -6.94 -35.82 23.51
N SER A 313 -7.98 -36.04 22.70
CA SER A 313 -9.37 -36.07 23.14
C SER A 313 -10.12 -37.22 22.50
N GLU A 314 -11.20 -37.64 23.15
CA GLU A 314 -12.20 -38.53 22.57
C GLU A 314 -13.18 -37.77 21.63
#